data_AF-A0A8T5LHA0-F1
#
_entry.id   AF-A0A8T5LHA0-F1
#
_cell.length_a   1.000
_cell.length_b   1.000
_cell.length_c   1.000
_cell.angle_alpha   90.00
_cell.angle_beta   90.00
_cell.angle_gamma   90.00
#
_symmetry.space_group_name_H-M   'P 1'
#
loop_
_entity.id
_entity.type
_entity.pdbx_description
1 polymer ?
#
loop_
_entity_poly.entity_id
_entity_poly.type
_entity_poly.pdbx_seq_one_letter_code
_entity_poly.pdbx_strand_id
1 'polypeptide(L)' 'MLCDKCKHGMREVEHMHSGNSVFKTFQCTYCTYKVTKCQGLSIISTI' A
#
# COMPACT_ATOMS: atom_id res chain seq x y z
N MET A 1 3.76 2.41 -8.67
CA MET A 1 2.59 3.32 -8.61
C MET A 1 3.07 4.76 -8.67
N LEU A 2 2.32 5.66 -9.30
CA LEU A 2 2.65 7.08 -9.36
C LEU A 2 1.88 7.86 -8.28
N CYS A 3 2.46 8.95 -7.80
CA CYS A 3 1.82 9.87 -6.86
C CYS A 3 0.73 10.67 -7.58
N ASP A 4 -0.47 10.73 -7.01
CA ASP A 4 -1.57 11.48 -7.61
C ASP A 4 -1.31 12.99 -7.70
N LYS A 5 -0.49 13.53 -6.79
CA LYS A 5 -0.17 14.96 -6.69
C LYS A 5 0.90 15.42 -7.67
N CYS A 6 2.02 14.71 -7.75
CA CYS A 6 3.18 15.15 -8.53
C CYS A 6 3.62 14.17 -9.62
N LYS A 7 2.88 13.08 -9.85
CA LYS A 7 3.12 12.04 -10.87
C LYS A 7 4.50 11.35 -10.81
N HIS A 8 5.28 11.59 -9.77
CA HIS A 8 6.53 10.88 -9.48
C HIS A 8 6.28 9.47 -8.93
N GLY A 9 7.32 8.64 -8.93
CA GLY A 9 7.30 7.32 -8.35
C GLY A 9 6.95 7.33 -6.86
N MET A 10 6.33 6.24 -6.40
CA MET A 10 6.14 5.98 -4.98
C MET A 10 6.87 4.71 -4.57
N ARG A 11 7.40 4.71 -3.36
CA ARG A 11 8.16 3.62 -2.74
C ARG A 11 7.42 3.11 -1.52
N GLU A 12 7.42 1.79 -1.31
CA GLU A 12 6.93 1.17 -0.08
C GLU A 12 7.83 1.59 1.09
N VAL A 13 7.22 2.11 2.16
CA VAL A 13 7.92 2.58 3.36
C VAL A 13 7.51 1.82 4.61
N GLU A 14 6.31 1.25 4.64
CA GLU A 14 5.84 0.44 5.77
C GLU A 14 5.03 -0.75 5.27
N HIS A 15 5.12 -1.83 6.04
CA HIS A 15 4.43 -3.08 5.77
C HIS A 15 3.97 -3.65 7.12
N MET A 16 2.66 -3.78 7.31
CA MET A 16 2.04 -4.24 8.55
C MET A 16 1.06 -5.36 8.27
N HIS A 17 1.09 -6.41 9.10
CA HIS A 17 0.14 -7.52 9.04
C HIS A 17 -0.83 -7.41 10.21
N SER A 18 -2.12 -7.53 9.95
CA SER A 18 -3.16 -7.56 10.98
C SER A 18 -4.19 -8.63 10.64
N GLY A 19 -4.11 -9.77 11.35
CA GLY A 19 -4.87 -10.97 11.02
C GLY A 19 -4.60 -11.42 9.58
N ASN A 20 -5.66 -11.56 8.77
CA ASN A 20 -5.59 -11.93 7.36
C ASN A 20 -5.44 -10.72 6.41
N SER A 21 -5.18 -9.53 6.95
CA SER A 21 -5.03 -8.29 6.19
C SER A 21 -3.59 -7.82 6.16
N VAL A 22 -3.13 -7.43 4.97
CA VAL A 22 -1.80 -6.86 4.75
C VAL A 22 -1.95 -5.39 4.41
N PHE A 23 -1.40 -4.51 5.25
CA PHE A 23 -1.34 -3.08 5.02
C PHE A 23 0.03 -2.71 4.48
N LYS A 24 0.06 -2.01 3.34
CA LYS A 24 1.28 -1.49 2.73
C LYS A 24 1.17 0.01 2.55
N THR A 25 2.09 0.76 3.14
CA THR A 25 2.17 2.22 2.98
C THR A 25 3.22 2.56 1.94
N PHE A 26 2.85 3.41 1.01
CA PHE A 26 3.71 3.95 -0.04
C PHE A 26 3.85 5.45 0.12
N GLN A 27 5.08 5.94 0.04
CA GLN A 27 5.39 7.35 0.08
C GLN A 27 5.97 7.80 -1.27
N CYS A 28 5.58 8.97 -1.73
CA CYS A 28 6.17 9.58 -2.92
C CYS A 28 7.66 9.88 -2.68
N THR A 29 8.51 9.63 -3.68
CA THR A 29 9.94 9.92 -3.57
C THR A 29 10.28 11.42 -3.66
N TYR A 30 9.32 12.26 -4.03
CA TYR A 30 9.54 13.69 -4.29
C TYR A 30 8.76 14.63 -3.38
N CYS A 31 7.64 14.16 -2.81
CA CYS A 31 6.84 14.95 -1.88
C CYS A 31 6.44 14.12 -0.66
N THR A 32 5.81 14.75 0.33
CA THR A 32 5.41 14.11 1.59
C THR A 32 4.10 13.30 1.48
N TYR A 33 3.55 13.14 0.27
CA TYR A 33 2.33 12.37 0.05
C TYR A 33 2.54 10.88 0.37
N LYS A 34 1.62 10.30 1.13
CA LYS A 34 1.60 8.89 1.51
C LYS A 34 0.23 8.30 1.22
N VAL A 35 0.21 7.02 0.85
CA VAL A 35 -1.02 6.24 0.68
C VAL A 35 -0.84 4.86 1.30
N THR A 36 -1.83 4.41 2.06
CA THR A 36 -1.86 3.07 2.64
C THR A 36 -2.88 2.23 1.89
N LYS A 37 -2.45 1.07 1.41
CA LYS A 37 -3.30 0.08 0.76
C LYS A 37 -3.48 -1.12 1.67
N CYS A 38 -4.72 -1.50 1.92
CA CYS A 38 -5.05 -2.79 2.50
C CYS A 38 -5.23 -3.81 1.37
N GLN A 39 -4.39 -4.85 1.36
CA GLN A 39 -4.63 -6.08 0.64
C GLN A 39 -5.15 -7.09 1.66
N GLY A 40 -6.48 -7.20 1.75
CA GLY A 40 -7.10 -8.37 2.38
C GLY A 40 -6.95 -9.56 1.43
N LEU A 41 -6.48 -10.69 1.95
CA LEU A 41 -6.52 -11.94 1.21
C LEU A 41 -7.98 -12.20 0.83
N SER A 42 -8.30 -12.23 -0.46
CA SER A 42 -9.52 -12.90 -0.93
C SER A 42 -9.38 -14.36 -0.51
N ILE A 43 -9.98 -14.72 0.62
CA ILE A 43 -10.07 -16.10 1.06
C ILE A 43 -10.91 -16.79 -0.02
N ILE A 44 -10.27 -17.44 -0.98
CA ILE A 44 -10.92 -18.50 -1.73
C ILE A 44 -11.02 -19.63 -0.72
N SER A 45 -12.04 -19.58 0.14
CA SER A 45 -12.44 -20.73 0.94
C SER A 45 -13.02 -21.75 -0.03
N THR A 46 -12.16 -22.56 -0.64
CA THR A 46 -12.60 -23.82 -1.22
C THR A 46 -12.78 -24.79 -0.05
N ILE A 47 -14.05 -24.96 0.34
CA ILE A 47 -14.58 -26.05 1.17
C ILE A 47 -14.12 -27.42 0.67
#